data_AF-A0A1I6ELV8-F1
#
_entry.id   AF-A0A1I6ELV8-F1
#
_cell.length_a   1.000
_cell.length_b   1.000
_cell.length_c   1.000
_cell.angle_alpha   90.00
_cell.angle_beta   90.00
_cell.angle_gamma   90.00
#
_symmetry.space_group_name_H-M   'P 1'
#
loop_
_entity.id
_entity.type
_entity.pdbx_description
1 polymer ?
#
loop_
_entity_poly.entity_id
_entity_poly.type
_entity_poly.pdbx_seq_one_letter_code
_entity_poly.pdbx_strand_id
1 'polypeptide(L)'
;MRTALEKVREGAATFGRPPGPAAKLAADAAEAAELRAYATHPDVIALRVERVRAQVDRLCWAGIVLGLGFTMTNVQSFAAAGTSVWSLPWLAAWLLDPTVSLVLLAILRAEQVTARYQVRTGAWTRRAKWFTLAATYVMNTWHSWAAGSVSGVVLHSVPPLVVFVAAEAVTDLRDKLTEAVAAAFTEASMRTVPVAADLPTKAVHEPVKPKQRNNKRPQNRVSFSEYLTMAREAWSPGVVVSPAWVRGVTGCSRGLSSRLATTLAAEVQGGDGDE
;
A
#
# COMPACT_ATOMS: atom_id res chain seq x y z
N MET A 1 34.34 25.39 72.54
CA MET A 1 32.91 25.05 72.28
C MET A 1 32.34 25.97 71.19
N ARG A 2 32.93 25.99 69.98
CA ARG A 2 32.47 26.84 68.86
C ARG A 2 32.76 26.23 67.48
N THR A 3 32.96 24.91 67.41
CA THR A 3 33.45 24.21 66.20
C THR A 3 32.58 23.02 65.77
N ALA A 4 31.50 22.74 66.48
CA ALA A 4 30.58 21.64 66.15
C ALA A 4 29.30 22.10 65.42
N LEU A 5 28.96 23.40 65.47
CA LEU A 5 27.73 23.94 64.88
C LEU A 5 27.87 24.40 63.42
N GLU A 6 29.08 24.64 62.93
CA GLU A 6 29.27 24.95 61.49
C GLU A 6 29.17 23.71 60.61
N LYS A 7 29.56 22.54 61.12
CA LYS A 7 29.53 21.29 60.33
C LYS A 7 28.12 20.72 60.12
N VAL A 8 27.13 21.20 60.87
CA VAL A 8 25.71 20.83 60.69
C VAL A 8 25.03 21.68 59.60
N ARG A 9 25.65 22.81 59.20
CA ARG A 9 25.07 23.73 58.21
C ARG A 9 25.46 23.42 56.76
N GLU A 10 26.28 22.40 56.51
CA GLU A 10 26.62 21.96 55.15
C GLU A 10 25.72 20.84 54.60
N GLY A 11 24.80 20.29 55.42
CA GLY A 11 23.95 19.16 55.02
C GLY A 11 22.57 19.52 54.46
N ALA A 12 22.18 20.79 54.39
CA ALA A 12 20.77 21.17 54.26
C ALA A 12 20.51 22.18 53.14
N ALA A 13 20.82 21.84 51.89
CA ALA A 13 20.30 22.61 50.76
C ALA A 13 20.36 21.85 49.43
N THR A 14 19.56 20.80 49.23
CA THR A 14 19.11 20.38 47.88
C THR A 14 17.81 19.57 47.91
N PHE A 15 16.87 19.86 48.81
CA PHE A 15 15.47 19.49 48.53
C PHE A 15 14.83 20.64 47.76
N GLY A 16 15.02 20.60 46.44
CA GLY A 16 14.39 21.53 45.52
C GLY A 16 12.87 21.55 45.71
N ARG A 17 12.29 22.75 45.70
CA ARG A 17 10.84 23.00 45.75
C ARG A 17 10.11 22.01 44.81
N PRO A 18 9.02 21.36 45.26
CA PRO A 18 8.29 20.45 44.38
C PRO A 18 7.89 21.20 43.10
N PRO A 19 8.05 20.59 41.92
CA PRO A 19 7.78 21.25 40.66
C PRO A 19 6.36 21.80 40.69
N GLY A 20 6.24 23.10 40.46
CA GLY A 20 4.94 23.77 40.39
C GLY A 20 4.06 23.14 39.30
N PRO A 21 2.74 23.36 39.31
CA PRO A 21 1.82 22.79 38.33
C PRO A 21 2.26 22.96 36.87
N ALA A 22 2.87 24.10 36.54
CA ALA A 22 3.42 24.38 35.21
C ALA A 22 4.63 23.49 34.84
N ALA A 23 5.50 23.17 35.80
CA ALA A 23 6.65 22.30 35.57
C ALA A 23 6.24 20.83 35.38
N LYS A 24 5.17 20.38 36.06
CA LYS A 24 4.56 19.07 35.82
C LYS A 24 3.95 18.98 34.42
N LEU A 25 3.16 19.97 34.01
CA LEU A 25 2.58 20.02 32.66
C LEU A 25 3.66 20.06 31.56
N ALA A 26 4.78 20.73 31.80
CA ALA A 26 5.91 20.74 30.88
C ALA A 26 6.60 19.36 30.77
N ALA A 27 6.74 18.64 31.89
CA ALA A 27 7.25 17.28 31.90
C ALA A 27 6.29 16.31 31.17
N ASP A 28 4.99 16.38 31.46
CA ASP A 28 3.97 15.56 30.79
C ASP A 28 3.93 15.85 29.27
N ALA A 29 4.12 17.11 28.87
CA ALA A 29 4.20 17.50 27.46
C ALA A 29 5.46 16.95 26.76
N ALA A 30 6.60 16.92 27.46
CA ALA A 30 7.84 16.35 26.96
C ALA A 30 7.74 14.82 26.82
N GLU A 31 7.18 14.14 27.81
CA GLU A 31 6.90 12.70 27.76
C GLU A 31 5.93 12.37 26.60
N ALA A 32 4.87 13.16 26.43
CA ALA A 32 3.95 12.99 25.31
C ALA A 32 4.62 13.28 23.95
N ALA A 33 5.60 14.18 23.89
CA ALA A 33 6.37 14.43 22.66
C ALA A 33 7.30 13.25 22.34
N GLU A 34 7.91 12.65 23.36
CA GLU A 34 8.75 11.45 23.22
C GLU A 34 7.92 10.24 22.78
N LEU A 35 6.75 10.02 23.37
CA LEU A 35 5.81 8.98 22.93
C LEU A 35 5.33 9.19 21.49
N ARG A 36 5.10 10.45 21.08
CA ARG A 36 4.78 10.77 19.67
C ARG A 36 5.96 10.48 18.76
N ALA A 37 7.18 10.82 19.17
CA ALA A 37 8.39 10.55 18.40
C ALA A 37 8.55 9.03 18.14
N TYR A 38 8.36 8.20 19.17
CA TYR A 38 8.35 6.75 19.04
C TYR A 38 7.20 6.25 18.15
N ALA A 39 5.99 6.79 18.30
CA ALA A 39 4.84 6.41 17.48
C ALA A 39 4.98 6.83 16.01
N THR A 40 5.71 7.91 15.72
CA THR A 40 6.01 8.38 14.36
C THR A 40 7.27 7.78 13.75
N HIS A 41 7.96 6.89 14.48
CA HIS A 41 9.16 6.24 13.96
C HIS A 41 8.79 5.43 12.69
N PRO A 42 9.55 5.56 11.58
CA PRO A 42 9.21 4.97 10.30
C PRO A 42 9.03 3.45 10.38
N ASP A 43 9.85 2.78 11.21
CA ASP A 43 9.74 1.33 11.44
C ASP A 43 8.45 0.93 12.17
N VAL A 44 7.94 1.75 13.10
CA VAL A 44 6.68 1.49 13.82
C VAL A 44 5.48 1.67 12.88
N ILE A 45 5.55 2.67 12.00
CA ILE A 45 4.55 2.87 10.94
C ILE A 45 4.58 1.69 9.96
N ALA A 46 5.77 1.28 9.51
CA ALA A 46 5.94 0.12 8.62
C ALA A 46 5.38 -1.17 9.24
N LEU A 47 5.70 -1.44 10.51
CA LEU A 47 5.20 -2.59 11.25
C LEU A 47 3.68 -2.56 11.41
N ARG A 48 3.10 -1.39 11.70
CA ARG A 48 1.64 -1.24 11.84
C ARG A 48 0.93 -1.48 10.53
N VAL A 49 1.49 -0.96 9.45
CA VAL A 49 0.97 -1.13 8.09
C VAL A 49 1.06 -2.61 7.65
N GLU A 50 2.19 -3.28 7.90
CA GLU A 50 2.34 -4.72 7.62
C GLU A 50 1.38 -5.56 8.48
N ARG A 51 1.15 -5.21 9.75
CA ARG A 51 0.13 -5.86 10.59
C ARG A 51 -1.27 -5.71 10.02
N VAL A 52 -1.64 -4.53 9.53
CA VAL A 52 -2.95 -4.31 8.88
C VAL A 52 -3.06 -5.17 7.63
N ARG A 53 -2.03 -5.21 6.79
CA ARG A 53 -1.98 -6.08 5.60
C ARG A 53 -2.16 -7.55 5.97
N ALA A 54 -1.39 -8.04 6.93
CA ALA A 54 -1.46 -9.43 7.40
C ALA A 54 -2.80 -9.76 8.08
N GLN A 55 -3.42 -8.80 8.77
CA GLN A 55 -4.75 -8.98 9.36
C GLN A 55 -5.85 -9.07 8.30
N VAL A 56 -5.83 -8.16 7.31
CA VAL A 56 -6.78 -8.17 6.19
C VAL A 56 -6.63 -9.47 5.39
N ASP A 57 -5.39 -9.89 5.14
CA ASP A 57 -5.12 -11.14 4.42
C ASP A 57 -5.66 -12.36 5.17
N ARG A 58 -5.46 -12.43 6.49
CA ARG A 58 -6.00 -13.50 7.34
C ARG A 58 -7.52 -13.53 7.34
N LEU A 59 -8.18 -12.37 7.45
CA LEU A 59 -9.65 -12.29 7.42
C LEU A 59 -10.20 -12.74 6.07
N CYS A 60 -9.54 -12.34 4.97
CA CYS A 60 -9.96 -12.76 3.64
C CYS A 60 -9.81 -14.27 3.45
N TRP A 61 -8.66 -14.84 3.84
CA TRP A 61 -8.47 -16.29 3.81
C TRP A 61 -9.45 -17.04 4.70
N ALA A 62 -9.75 -16.52 5.89
CA ALA A 62 -10.75 -17.12 6.77
C ALA A 62 -12.12 -17.14 6.09
N GLY A 63 -12.54 -16.04 5.45
CA GLY A 63 -13.80 -15.98 4.70
C GLY A 63 -13.85 -16.98 3.54
N ILE A 64 -12.76 -17.11 2.78
CA ILE A 64 -12.64 -18.09 1.68
C ILE A 64 -12.75 -19.52 2.23
N VAL A 65 -12.00 -19.86 3.27
CA VAL A 65 -12.00 -21.21 3.86
C VAL A 65 -13.37 -21.55 4.46
N LEU A 66 -14.02 -20.61 5.15
CA LEU A 66 -15.36 -20.81 5.71
C LEU A 66 -16.41 -21.00 4.62
N GLY A 67 -16.36 -20.17 3.57
CA GLY A 67 -17.28 -20.29 2.44
C GLY A 67 -17.08 -21.61 1.67
N LEU A 68 -15.83 -22.02 1.46
CA LEU A 68 -15.50 -23.32 0.85
C LEU A 68 -15.94 -24.50 1.72
N GLY A 69 -15.77 -24.43 3.04
CA GLY A 69 -16.26 -25.46 3.96
C GLY A 69 -17.78 -25.61 3.90
N PHE A 70 -18.49 -24.48 3.76
CA PHE A 70 -19.94 -24.49 3.57
C PHE A 70 -20.36 -25.15 2.25
N THR A 71 -19.78 -24.73 1.11
CA THR A 71 -20.10 -25.32 -0.20
C THR A 71 -19.74 -26.79 -0.24
N MET A 72 -18.58 -27.16 0.31
CA MET A 72 -18.10 -28.54 0.43
C MET A 72 -19.08 -29.42 1.21
N THR A 73 -19.64 -28.94 2.32
CA THR A 73 -20.60 -29.74 3.12
C THR A 73 -21.91 -30.00 2.34
N ASN A 74 -22.36 -29.01 1.57
CA ASN A 74 -23.59 -29.14 0.78
C ASN A 74 -23.38 -30.05 -0.44
N VAL A 75 -22.27 -29.86 -1.17
CA VAL A 75 -21.90 -30.75 -2.29
C VAL A 75 -21.66 -32.18 -1.79
N GLN A 76 -21.04 -32.35 -0.62
CA GLN A 76 -20.87 -33.67 -0.02
C GLN A 76 -22.23 -34.33 0.22
N SER A 77 -23.17 -33.61 0.84
CA SER A 77 -24.50 -34.16 1.17
C SER A 77 -25.24 -34.58 -0.10
N PHE A 78 -25.06 -33.82 -1.18
CA PHE A 78 -25.61 -34.15 -2.50
C PHE A 78 -24.91 -35.37 -3.15
N ALA A 79 -23.58 -35.37 -3.21
CA ALA A 79 -22.81 -36.41 -3.89
C ALA A 79 -22.79 -37.75 -3.14
N ALA A 80 -22.94 -37.72 -1.81
CA ALA A 80 -23.00 -38.91 -0.97
C ALA A 80 -24.45 -39.44 -0.78
N ALA A 81 -25.45 -38.81 -1.42
CA ALA A 81 -26.83 -39.27 -1.34
C ALA A 81 -26.94 -40.75 -1.78
N GLY A 82 -27.50 -41.59 -0.92
CA GLY A 82 -27.64 -43.02 -1.16
C GLY A 82 -26.38 -43.86 -0.91
N THR A 83 -25.29 -43.26 -0.41
CA THR A 83 -24.07 -43.99 -0.02
C THR A 83 -24.02 -44.25 1.49
N SER A 84 -23.37 -45.33 1.92
CA SER A 84 -23.17 -45.60 3.35
C SER A 84 -22.12 -44.66 3.94
N VAL A 85 -22.36 -44.21 5.17
CA VAL A 85 -21.40 -43.39 5.94
C VAL A 85 -20.09 -44.19 6.07
N TRP A 86 -18.95 -43.52 5.89
CA TRP A 86 -17.60 -44.10 5.89
C TRP A 86 -17.25 -45.00 4.69
N SER A 87 -18.10 -45.07 3.67
CA SER A 87 -17.72 -45.71 2.41
C SER A 87 -16.73 -44.85 1.61
N LEU A 88 -15.98 -45.49 0.70
CA LEU A 88 -15.08 -44.77 -0.21
C LEU A 88 -15.80 -43.67 -1.01
N PRO A 89 -17.01 -43.89 -1.57
CA PRO A 89 -17.77 -42.82 -2.23
C PRO A 89 -18.15 -41.67 -1.29
N TRP A 90 -18.54 -41.97 -0.04
CA TRP A 90 -18.87 -40.94 0.97
C TRP A 90 -17.66 -40.07 1.32
N LEU A 91 -16.48 -40.67 1.41
CA LEU A 91 -15.21 -39.95 1.62
C LEU A 91 -14.79 -39.16 0.37
N ALA A 92 -14.92 -39.75 -0.83
CA ALA A 92 -14.59 -39.08 -2.09
C ALA A 92 -15.47 -37.85 -2.35
N ALA A 93 -16.74 -37.88 -1.92
CA ALA A 93 -17.66 -36.76 -2.03
C ALA A 93 -17.15 -35.48 -1.36
N TRP A 94 -16.36 -35.61 -0.28
CA TRP A 94 -15.72 -34.45 0.37
C TRP A 94 -14.68 -33.76 -0.51
N LEU A 95 -14.05 -34.45 -1.47
CA LEU A 95 -13.00 -33.87 -2.32
C LEU A 95 -13.53 -33.20 -3.60
N LEU A 96 -14.77 -33.47 -4.00
CA LEU A 96 -15.33 -32.94 -5.26
C LEU A 96 -15.29 -31.42 -5.31
N ASP A 97 -15.87 -30.76 -4.32
CA ASP A 97 -15.99 -29.29 -4.31
C ASP A 97 -14.64 -28.57 -4.08
N PRO A 98 -13.78 -29.00 -3.13
CA PRO A 98 -12.45 -28.40 -2.97
C PRO A 98 -11.60 -28.49 -4.23
N THR A 99 -11.69 -29.58 -4.99
CA THR A 99 -10.89 -29.75 -6.21
C THR A 99 -11.28 -28.73 -7.27
N VAL A 100 -12.58 -28.59 -7.56
CA VAL A 100 -13.08 -27.61 -8.53
C VAL A 100 -12.76 -26.19 -8.07
N SER A 101 -12.96 -25.90 -6.78
CA SER A 101 -12.67 -24.60 -6.20
C SER A 101 -11.19 -24.24 -6.25
N LEU A 102 -10.28 -25.18 -5.97
CA LEU A 102 -8.84 -24.96 -6.09
C LEU A 102 -8.40 -24.70 -7.53
N VAL A 103 -8.97 -25.42 -8.50
CA VAL A 103 -8.72 -25.16 -9.93
C VAL A 103 -9.19 -23.76 -10.31
N LEU A 104 -10.38 -23.35 -9.86
CA LEU A 104 -10.87 -21.98 -10.07
C LEU A 104 -9.94 -20.94 -9.43
N LEU A 105 -9.55 -21.11 -8.17
CA LEU A 105 -8.60 -20.23 -7.48
C LEU A 105 -7.25 -20.17 -8.22
N ALA A 106 -6.77 -21.30 -8.76
CA ALA A 106 -5.54 -21.35 -9.54
C ALA A 106 -5.67 -20.58 -10.86
N ILE A 107 -6.80 -20.70 -11.56
CA ILE A 107 -7.09 -19.92 -12.77
C ILE A 107 -7.14 -18.42 -12.44
N LEU A 108 -7.87 -18.03 -11.40
CA LEU A 108 -7.93 -16.64 -10.93
C LEU A 108 -6.54 -16.13 -10.58
N ARG A 109 -5.71 -16.94 -9.91
CA ARG A 109 -4.34 -16.57 -9.57
C ARG A 109 -3.46 -16.43 -10.80
N ALA A 110 -3.57 -17.35 -11.75
CA ALA A 110 -2.79 -17.34 -13.00
C ALA A 110 -3.10 -16.08 -13.82
N GLU A 111 -4.38 -15.69 -13.93
CA GLU A 111 -4.75 -14.45 -14.62
C GLU A 111 -4.09 -13.22 -14.01
N GLN A 112 -4.07 -13.14 -12.68
CA GLN A 112 -3.52 -11.98 -11.97
C GLN A 112 -2.01 -11.92 -12.08
N VAL A 113 -1.32 -13.07 -12.01
CA VAL A 113 0.11 -13.15 -12.29
C VAL A 113 0.40 -12.69 -13.73
N THR A 114 -0.41 -13.12 -14.69
CA THR A 114 -0.25 -12.80 -16.11
C THR A 114 -0.57 -11.33 -16.42
N ALA A 115 -1.55 -10.75 -15.72
CA ALA A 115 -1.91 -9.34 -15.80
C ALA A 115 -0.77 -8.42 -15.37
N ARG A 116 0.03 -8.82 -14.36
CA ARG A 116 1.24 -8.09 -13.97
C ARG A 116 2.29 -8.00 -15.07
N TYR A 117 2.31 -8.98 -15.98
CA TYR A 117 3.18 -9.01 -17.15
C TYR A 117 2.51 -8.42 -18.42
N GLN A 118 1.36 -7.74 -18.29
CA GLN A 118 0.63 -7.09 -19.39
C GLN A 118 0.16 -8.04 -20.50
N VAL A 119 0.12 -9.35 -20.24
CA VAL A 119 -0.40 -10.34 -21.19
C VAL A 119 -1.91 -10.42 -20.99
N ARG A 120 -2.68 -10.00 -22.01
CA ARG A 120 -4.14 -10.02 -21.94
C ARG A 120 -4.64 -11.46 -21.95
N THR A 121 -5.35 -11.86 -20.91
CA THR A 121 -6.07 -13.13 -20.88
C THR A 121 -7.32 -13.02 -21.77
N GLY A 122 -7.48 -13.95 -22.70
CA GLY A 122 -8.55 -13.91 -23.70
C GLY A 122 -9.94 -14.22 -23.13
N ALA A 123 -10.97 -14.10 -23.96
CA ALA A 123 -12.36 -14.40 -23.61
C ALA A 123 -12.60 -15.83 -23.10
N TRP A 124 -11.70 -16.77 -23.42
CA TRP A 124 -11.72 -18.15 -22.94
C TRP A 124 -11.66 -18.24 -21.41
N THR A 125 -10.80 -17.45 -20.78
CA THR A 125 -10.63 -17.47 -19.32
C THR A 125 -11.86 -16.95 -18.60
N ARG A 126 -12.48 -15.89 -19.14
CA ARG A 126 -13.79 -15.40 -18.68
C ARG A 126 -14.86 -16.49 -18.77
N ARG A 127 -14.91 -17.25 -19.88
CA ARG A 127 -15.85 -18.36 -20.04
C ARG A 127 -15.61 -19.47 -19.02
N ALA A 128 -14.35 -19.83 -18.76
CA ALA A 128 -13.99 -20.84 -17.75
C ALA A 128 -14.42 -20.43 -16.34
N LYS A 129 -14.28 -19.15 -15.97
CA LYS A 129 -14.79 -18.62 -14.68
C LYS A 129 -16.29 -18.73 -14.56
N TRP A 130 -17.03 -18.26 -15.57
CA TRP A 130 -18.49 -18.32 -15.53
C TRP A 130 -18.99 -19.75 -15.52
N PHE A 131 -18.33 -20.66 -16.24
CA PHE A 131 -18.67 -22.07 -16.23
C PHE A 131 -18.46 -22.70 -14.85
N THR A 132 -17.29 -22.48 -14.24
CA THR A 132 -16.98 -23.01 -12.90
C THR A 132 -17.89 -22.42 -11.83
N LEU A 133 -18.14 -21.11 -11.87
CA LEU A 133 -19.09 -20.45 -10.95
C LEU A 133 -20.51 -20.97 -11.13
N ALA A 134 -20.97 -21.16 -12.36
CA ALA A 134 -22.29 -21.72 -12.65
C ALA A 134 -22.41 -23.16 -12.16
N ALA A 135 -21.37 -23.98 -12.35
CA ALA A 135 -21.32 -25.34 -11.83
C ALA A 135 -21.45 -25.35 -10.31
N THR A 136 -20.65 -24.54 -9.59
CA THR A 136 -20.75 -24.43 -8.13
C THR A 136 -22.12 -23.93 -7.69
N TYR A 137 -22.68 -22.92 -8.35
CA TYR A 137 -24.02 -22.41 -8.05
C TYR A 137 -25.10 -23.49 -8.21
N VAL A 138 -25.08 -24.23 -9.32
CA VAL A 138 -26.05 -25.29 -9.58
C VAL A 138 -25.95 -26.37 -8.51
N MET A 139 -24.75 -26.88 -8.23
CA MET A 139 -24.55 -27.89 -7.19
C MET A 139 -25.06 -27.41 -5.83
N ASN A 140 -24.81 -26.15 -5.49
CA ASN A 140 -25.19 -25.63 -4.18
C ASN A 140 -26.70 -25.37 -4.06
N THR A 141 -27.38 -25.02 -5.15
CA THR A 141 -28.80 -24.63 -5.12
C THR A 141 -29.74 -25.73 -5.58
N TRP A 142 -29.25 -26.83 -6.17
CA TRP A 142 -30.07 -27.87 -6.81
C TRP A 142 -31.19 -28.41 -5.91
N HIS A 143 -30.87 -28.78 -4.66
CA HIS A 143 -31.89 -29.30 -3.74
C HIS A 143 -32.94 -28.24 -3.39
N SER A 144 -32.55 -26.97 -3.31
CA SER A 144 -33.49 -25.88 -3.05
C SER A 144 -34.40 -25.62 -4.25
N TRP A 145 -33.88 -25.75 -5.47
CA TRP A 145 -34.67 -25.72 -6.69
C TRP A 145 -35.65 -26.89 -6.78
N ALA A 146 -35.17 -28.11 -6.52
CA ALA A 146 -36.00 -29.31 -6.49
C ALA A 146 -37.13 -29.22 -5.44
N ALA A 147 -36.87 -28.54 -4.31
CA ALA A 147 -37.84 -28.29 -3.26
C ALA A 147 -38.73 -27.04 -3.48
N GLY A 148 -38.51 -26.26 -4.55
CA GLY A 148 -39.23 -25.01 -4.80
C GLY A 148 -38.99 -23.90 -3.76
N SER A 149 -37.90 -23.99 -2.96
CA SER A 149 -37.61 -23.07 -1.88
C SER A 149 -36.74 -21.90 -2.34
N VAL A 150 -37.37 -20.75 -2.59
CA VAL A 150 -36.64 -19.51 -2.96
C VAL A 150 -35.66 -19.10 -1.87
N SER A 151 -36.05 -19.19 -0.60
CA SER A 151 -35.16 -18.90 0.54
C SER A 151 -33.97 -19.85 0.59
N GLY A 152 -34.17 -21.13 0.27
CA GLY A 152 -33.09 -22.10 0.16
C GLY A 152 -32.12 -21.78 -0.97
N VAL A 153 -32.63 -21.36 -2.14
CA VAL A 153 -31.78 -20.96 -3.28
C VAL A 153 -30.92 -19.76 -2.90
N VAL A 154 -31.50 -18.75 -2.24
CA VAL A 154 -30.73 -17.58 -1.75
C VAL A 154 -29.69 -18.02 -0.73
N LEU A 155 -30.09 -18.80 0.29
CA LEU A 155 -29.19 -19.20 1.37
C LEU A 155 -27.97 -19.99 0.87
N HIS A 156 -28.17 -20.88 -0.12
CA HIS A 156 -27.09 -21.70 -0.66
C HIS A 156 -26.37 -21.06 -1.86
N SER A 157 -26.88 -19.98 -2.45
CA SER A 157 -26.16 -19.25 -3.51
C SER A 157 -25.20 -18.18 -2.99
N VAL A 158 -25.47 -17.62 -1.81
CA VAL A 158 -24.63 -16.56 -1.21
C VAL A 158 -23.19 -17.03 -0.98
N PRO A 159 -22.91 -18.18 -0.35
CA PRO A 159 -21.54 -18.61 -0.08
C PRO A 159 -20.64 -18.76 -1.32
N PRO A 160 -21.04 -19.46 -2.41
CA PRO A 160 -20.20 -19.58 -3.59
C PRO A 160 -19.97 -18.24 -4.31
N LEU A 161 -20.98 -17.36 -4.33
CA LEU A 161 -20.83 -16.01 -4.90
C LEU A 161 -19.85 -15.17 -4.07
N VAL A 162 -19.95 -15.19 -2.74
CA VAL A 162 -19.05 -14.47 -1.85
C VAL A 162 -17.62 -15.00 -1.97
N VAL A 163 -17.41 -16.32 -2.03
CA VAL A 163 -16.07 -16.91 -2.22
C VAL A 163 -15.48 -16.50 -3.56
N PHE A 164 -16.27 -16.53 -4.64
CA PHE A 164 -15.82 -16.10 -5.95
C PHE A 164 -15.40 -14.62 -5.95
N VAL A 165 -16.26 -13.74 -5.42
CA VAL A 165 -15.97 -12.30 -5.32
C VAL A 165 -14.77 -12.05 -4.40
N ALA A 166 -14.68 -12.75 -3.26
CA ALA A 166 -13.55 -12.63 -2.35
C ALA A 166 -12.24 -13.09 -2.99
N ALA A 167 -12.27 -14.18 -3.77
CA ALA A 167 -11.10 -14.67 -4.48
C ALA A 167 -10.64 -13.71 -5.60
N GLU A 168 -11.57 -13.06 -6.31
CA GLU A 168 -11.21 -11.99 -7.24
C GLU A 168 -10.69 -10.75 -6.50
N ALA A 169 -11.40 -10.30 -5.47
CA ALA A 169 -11.07 -9.10 -4.71
C ALA A 169 -9.75 -9.22 -3.93
N VAL A 170 -9.42 -10.39 -3.37
CA VAL A 170 -8.17 -10.57 -2.61
C VAL A 170 -6.94 -10.33 -3.48
N THR A 171 -7.05 -10.61 -4.77
CA THR A 171 -5.94 -10.43 -5.70
C THR A 171 -5.69 -8.97 -6.02
N ASP A 172 -6.74 -8.19 -6.27
CA ASP A 172 -6.66 -6.74 -6.48
C ASP A 172 -6.32 -5.99 -5.17
N LEU A 173 -6.92 -6.40 -4.06
CA LEU A 173 -6.70 -5.81 -2.75
C LEU A 173 -5.25 -6.00 -2.28
N ARG A 174 -4.62 -7.15 -2.54
CA ARG A 174 -3.21 -7.37 -2.19
C ARG A 174 -2.28 -6.38 -2.90
N ASP A 175 -2.53 -6.09 -4.17
CA ASP A 175 -1.69 -5.18 -4.95
C ASP A 175 -1.90 -3.73 -4.50
N LYS A 176 -3.14 -3.30 -4.32
CA LYS A 176 -3.47 -1.97 -3.80
C LYS A 176 -3.00 -1.75 -2.36
N LEU A 177 -3.11 -2.76 -1.50
CA LEU A 177 -2.56 -2.68 -0.14
C LEU A 177 -1.04 -2.52 -0.21
N THR A 178 -0.35 -3.30 -1.05
CA THR A 178 1.11 -3.21 -1.21
C THR A 178 1.53 -1.82 -1.70
N GLU A 179 0.80 -1.24 -2.65
CA GLU A 179 1.03 0.11 -3.15
C GLU A 179 0.76 1.17 -2.09
N ALA A 180 -0.38 1.07 -1.38
CA ALA A 180 -0.72 1.99 -0.28
C ALA A 180 0.30 1.91 0.87
N VAL A 181 0.80 0.70 1.18
CA VAL A 181 1.88 0.47 2.15
C VAL A 181 3.16 1.17 1.70
N ALA A 182 3.57 0.97 0.45
CA ALA A 182 4.78 1.58 -0.10
C ALA A 182 4.68 3.12 -0.17
N ALA A 183 3.51 3.65 -0.52
CA ALA A 183 3.22 5.08 -0.52
C ALA A 183 3.29 5.67 0.90
N ALA A 184 2.65 5.02 1.88
CA ALA A 184 2.70 5.43 3.28
C ALA A 184 4.13 5.41 3.85
N PHE A 185 4.94 4.41 3.47
CA PHE A 185 6.36 4.35 3.83
C PHE A 185 7.16 5.50 3.23
N THR A 186 6.95 5.79 1.95
CA THR A 186 7.62 6.88 1.24
C THR A 186 7.28 8.23 1.88
N GLU A 187 6.00 8.45 2.20
CA GLU A 187 5.54 9.67 2.87
C GLU A 187 6.09 9.80 4.30
N ALA A 188 6.10 8.71 5.07
CA ALA A 188 6.70 8.70 6.40
C ALA A 188 8.20 9.01 6.33
N SER A 189 8.93 8.38 5.41
CA SER A 189 10.37 8.60 5.19
C SER A 189 10.69 10.03 4.77
N MET A 190 9.88 10.64 3.92
CA MET A 190 10.03 12.06 3.53
C MET A 190 9.78 13.03 4.69
N ARG A 191 8.94 12.65 5.67
CA ARG A 191 8.70 13.45 6.88
C ARG A 191 9.79 13.29 7.94
N THR A 192 10.52 12.17 7.96
CA THR A 192 11.61 11.91 8.90
C THR A 192 12.98 12.39 8.46
N VAL A 193 13.18 12.82 7.20
CA VAL A 193 14.44 13.50 6.83
C VAL A 193 14.52 14.80 7.63
N PRO A 194 15.45 14.93 8.58
CA PRO A 194 15.66 16.19 9.26
C PRO A 194 16.18 17.17 8.22
N VAL A 195 15.71 18.42 8.25
CA VAL A 195 16.48 19.56 7.73
C VAL A 195 17.74 19.67 8.59
N ALA A 196 18.71 18.79 8.33
CA ALA A 196 20.04 18.79 8.90
C ALA A 196 20.99 19.38 7.86
N ALA A 197 20.80 20.66 7.58
CA ALA A 197 21.81 21.54 6.98
C ALA A 197 21.35 23.00 7.17
N ASP A 198 21.39 23.48 8.41
CA ASP A 198 21.62 24.90 8.67
C ASP A 198 22.26 25.02 10.06
N LEU A 199 23.56 24.77 10.10
CA LEU A 199 24.43 25.34 11.13
C LEU A 199 24.88 26.70 10.59
N PRO A 200 24.43 27.84 11.13
CA PRO A 200 24.94 29.13 10.69
C PRO A 200 26.32 29.36 11.32
N THR A 201 27.35 29.33 10.49
CA THR A 201 28.68 29.87 10.83
C THR A 201 28.53 31.37 11.11
N LYS A 202 29.06 31.80 12.27
CA LYS A 202 29.18 33.19 12.73
C LYS A 202 29.50 34.18 11.59
N ALA A 203 28.65 35.21 11.46
CA ALA A 203 29.04 36.54 11.00
C ALA A 203 28.23 37.60 11.78
N VAL A 204 28.90 38.72 12.07
CA VAL A 204 28.57 39.76 13.05
C VAL A 204 27.74 40.91 12.43
N HIS A 205 26.76 41.44 13.19
CA HIS A 205 25.99 42.72 13.17
C HIS A 205 25.51 43.35 11.83
N GLU A 206 24.25 43.81 11.67
CA GLU A 206 23.61 44.99 12.31
C GLU A 206 22.04 44.99 12.20
N PRO A 207 21.29 45.94 12.82
CA PRO A 207 19.93 45.72 13.33
C PRO A 207 18.72 46.10 12.43
N VAL A 208 17.69 45.24 12.53
CA VAL A 208 16.21 45.37 12.43
C VAL A 208 15.56 46.60 11.77
N LYS A 209 14.66 46.34 10.79
CA LYS A 209 13.28 46.92 10.69
C LYS A 209 12.27 45.92 10.06
N PRO A 210 10.94 46.06 10.32
CA PRO A 210 10.04 44.91 10.44
C PRO A 210 9.03 44.67 9.29
N LYS A 211 8.55 43.40 9.24
CA LYS A 211 7.30 42.83 8.68
C LYS A 211 6.94 43.06 7.20
N GLN A 212 6.83 41.94 6.47
CA GLN A 212 5.60 41.65 5.73
C GLN A 212 5.32 40.14 5.63
N ARG A 213 4.13 39.77 6.07
CA ARG A 213 3.53 38.44 6.08
C ARG A 213 3.03 38.19 4.66
N ASN A 214 3.61 37.23 3.93
CA ASN A 214 3.13 36.92 2.58
C ASN A 214 2.96 35.42 2.32
N ASN A 215 1.79 35.10 1.78
CA ASN A 215 1.27 33.77 1.47
C ASN A 215 2.26 32.90 0.70
N LYS A 216 2.48 31.67 1.16
CA LYS A 216 3.17 30.63 0.39
C LYS A 216 2.34 30.29 -0.84
N ARG A 217 2.81 30.72 -2.01
CA ARG A 217 2.35 30.25 -3.33
C ARG A 217 2.62 28.75 -3.48
N PRO A 218 1.80 28.01 -4.26
CA PRO A 218 2.05 26.61 -4.55
C PRO A 218 3.37 26.47 -5.31
N GLN A 219 4.20 25.53 -4.88
CA GLN A 219 5.44 25.14 -5.57
C GLN A 219 5.10 24.82 -7.03
N ASN A 220 5.62 25.63 -7.95
CA ASN A 220 5.39 25.49 -9.38
C ASN A 220 5.97 24.13 -9.82
N ARG A 221 5.11 23.13 -10.03
CA ARG A 221 5.52 21.83 -10.56
C ARG A 221 5.87 22.06 -12.02
N VAL A 222 7.17 22.19 -12.31
CA VAL A 222 7.68 22.36 -13.66
C VAL A 222 7.18 21.20 -14.52
N SER A 223 6.37 21.53 -15.53
CA SER A 223 5.72 20.60 -16.44
C SER A 223 6.74 20.05 -17.45
N PHE A 224 6.40 18.90 -18.06
CA PHE A 224 7.27 18.29 -19.08
C PHE A 224 7.58 19.23 -20.25
N SER A 225 6.60 20.06 -20.66
CA SER A 225 6.78 21.07 -21.71
C SER A 225 7.78 22.16 -21.33
N GLU A 226 7.79 22.60 -20.07
CA GLU A 226 8.76 23.60 -19.61
C GLU A 226 10.19 23.04 -19.62
N TYR A 227 10.37 21.76 -19.28
CA TYR A 227 11.67 21.09 -19.42
C TYR A 227 12.11 20.93 -20.88
N LEU A 228 11.18 20.67 -21.81
CA LEU A 228 11.51 20.65 -23.24
C LEU A 228 11.94 22.03 -23.75
N THR A 229 11.22 23.09 -23.38
CA THR A 229 11.58 24.46 -23.78
C THR A 229 12.96 24.84 -23.28
N MET A 230 13.27 24.57 -22.01
CA MET A 230 14.62 24.81 -21.44
C MET A 230 15.70 24.00 -22.16
N ALA A 231 15.42 22.74 -22.52
CA ALA A 231 16.37 21.92 -23.26
C ALA A 231 16.60 22.43 -24.69
N ARG A 232 15.59 22.99 -25.36
CA ARG A 232 15.72 23.63 -26.69
C ARG A 232 16.54 24.91 -26.63
N GLU A 233 16.26 25.78 -25.66
CA GLU A 233 16.98 27.04 -25.49
C GLU A 233 18.47 26.82 -25.19
N ALA A 234 18.81 25.72 -24.52
CA ALA A 234 20.18 25.34 -24.23
C ALA A 234 20.88 24.54 -25.35
N TRP A 235 20.17 24.15 -26.42
CA TRP A 235 20.73 23.34 -27.50
C TRP A 235 21.36 24.22 -28.59
N SER A 236 22.51 23.80 -29.11
CA SER A 236 23.18 24.41 -30.25
C SER A 236 23.61 23.35 -31.28
N PRO A 237 23.70 23.71 -32.58
CA PRO A 237 24.13 22.79 -33.63
C PRO A 237 25.51 22.17 -33.33
N GLY A 238 25.59 20.84 -33.35
CA GLY A 238 26.80 20.07 -33.01
C GLY A 238 26.78 19.42 -31.62
N VAL A 239 25.79 19.72 -30.77
CA VAL A 239 25.62 19.07 -29.47
C VAL A 239 24.83 17.76 -29.61
N VAL A 240 25.46 16.64 -29.24
CA VAL A 240 24.80 15.32 -29.19
C VAL A 240 23.77 15.29 -28.06
N VAL A 241 22.49 15.22 -28.43
CA VAL A 241 21.37 15.13 -27.48
C VAL A 241 21.41 13.77 -26.78
N SER A 242 21.85 13.75 -25.52
CA SER A 242 21.88 12.55 -24.67
C SER A 242 21.14 12.77 -23.36
N PRO A 243 20.62 11.70 -22.70
CA PRO A 243 19.98 11.83 -21.39
C PRO A 243 20.89 12.46 -20.32
N ALA A 244 22.21 12.26 -20.41
CA ALA A 244 23.18 12.88 -19.51
C ALA A 244 23.27 14.39 -19.74
N TRP A 245 23.31 14.82 -21.00
CA TRP A 245 23.33 16.23 -21.38
C TRP A 245 22.03 16.94 -20.98
N VAL A 246 20.86 16.34 -21.25
CA VAL A 246 19.55 16.92 -20.88
C VAL A 246 19.45 17.14 -19.38
N ARG A 247 19.93 16.22 -18.55
CA ARG A 247 19.97 16.43 -17.08
C ARG A 247 20.90 17.56 -16.67
N GLY A 248 22.04 17.69 -17.35
CA GLY A 248 23.01 18.76 -17.07
C GLY A 248 22.42 20.14 -17.27
N VAL A 249 21.59 20.32 -18.31
CA VAL A 249 21.01 21.63 -18.65
C VAL A 249 19.66 21.90 -17.97
N THR A 250 18.88 20.85 -17.64
CA THR A 250 17.52 21.02 -17.07
C THR A 250 17.38 20.66 -15.60
N GLY A 251 18.31 19.91 -15.01
CA GLY A 251 18.19 19.40 -13.64
C GLY A 251 17.09 18.35 -13.43
N CYS A 252 16.47 17.82 -14.50
CA CYS A 252 15.35 16.89 -14.39
C CYS A 252 15.77 15.48 -13.89
N SER A 253 14.78 14.71 -13.43
CA SER A 253 15.00 13.35 -12.91
C SER A 253 15.46 12.36 -14.01
N ARG A 254 16.15 11.28 -13.61
CA ARG A 254 16.69 10.27 -14.54
C ARG A 254 15.65 9.66 -15.49
N GLY A 255 14.43 9.43 -15.01
CA GLY A 255 13.34 8.89 -15.82
C GLY A 255 12.78 9.91 -16.83
N LEU A 256 12.75 11.20 -16.46
CA LEU A 256 12.27 12.26 -17.33
C LEU A 256 13.29 12.60 -18.43
N SER A 257 14.57 12.60 -18.09
CA SER A 257 15.66 12.94 -19.02
C SER A 257 15.76 12.01 -20.21
N SER A 258 15.40 10.73 -20.04
CA SER A 258 15.39 9.78 -21.15
C SER A 258 14.31 10.14 -22.17
N ARG A 259 13.11 10.50 -21.68
CA ARG A 259 11.97 10.86 -22.55
C ARG A 259 12.21 12.19 -23.24
N LEU A 260 12.74 13.19 -22.52
CA LEU A 260 13.11 14.48 -23.08
C LEU A 260 14.20 14.37 -24.15
N ALA A 261 15.24 13.56 -23.92
CA ALA A 261 16.30 13.33 -24.91
C ALA A 261 15.77 12.67 -26.19
N THR A 262 14.89 11.68 -26.08
CA THR A 262 14.27 11.04 -27.25
C THR A 262 13.40 12.02 -28.04
N THR A 263 12.58 12.83 -27.35
CA THR A 263 11.71 13.82 -28.02
C THR A 263 12.54 14.91 -28.71
N LEU A 264 13.54 15.47 -28.05
CA LEU A 264 14.38 16.52 -28.62
C LEU A 264 15.28 15.98 -29.77
N ALA A 265 15.79 14.76 -29.66
CA ALA A 265 16.56 14.14 -30.76
C ALA A 265 15.71 13.90 -32.01
N ALA A 266 14.42 13.56 -31.85
CA ALA A 266 13.49 13.42 -32.96
C ALA A 266 13.15 14.78 -33.62
N GLU A 267 13.05 15.87 -32.84
CA GLU A 267 12.87 17.23 -33.38
C GLU A 267 14.09 17.69 -34.19
N VAL A 268 15.30 17.43 -33.69
CA VAL A 268 16.56 17.80 -34.37
C VAL A 268 16.77 16.99 -35.65
N GLN A 269 16.48 15.68 -35.65
CA GLN A 269 16.60 14.83 -36.84
C GLN A 269 15.50 15.08 -37.89
N GLY A 270 14.33 15.56 -37.47
CA GLY A 270 13.22 15.88 -38.37
C GLY A 270 13.34 17.25 -39.04
N GLY A 271 14.23 18.12 -38.57
CA GLY A 271 14.46 19.47 -39.13
C GLY A 271 15.48 19.54 -40.26
N ASP A 272 16.29 18.49 -40.46
CA ASP A 272 17.34 18.41 -41.51
C ASP A 272 16.80 17.90 -42.87
N GLY A 273 15.47 17.89 -43.08
CA GLY A 273 14.82 17.28 -44.24
C GLY A 273 14.17 18.24 -45.26
N ASP A 274 14.13 19.54 -45.00
CA ASP A 274 13.51 20.55 -45.88
C ASP A 274 14.51 21.66 -46.24
N GLU A 275 15.56 21.31 -47.00
CA GLU A 275 16.35 22.26 -47.82
C GLU A 275 16.23 21.90 -49.30
#